data_AF-A0A645I220-F1
#
_entry.id   AF-A0A645I220-F1
#
_cell.length_a   1.000
_cell.length_b   1.000
_cell.length_c   1.000
_cell.angle_alpha   90.00
_cell.angle_beta   90.00
_cell.angle_gamma   90.00
#
_symmetry.space_group_name_H-M   'P 1'
#
loop_
_entity.id
_entity.type
_entity.pdbx_description
1 polymer ?
#
loop_
_entity_poly.entity_id
_entity_poly.type
_entity_poly.pdbx_seq_one_letter_code
_entity_poly.pdbx_strand_id
1 'polypeptide(L)' 'MRFHLSRFMQKTDNPEEAIYYLNEEGESVEIYGDKIYYLNILMQLQFEDQVNYKRFRVSFTRAGIIRLEELA' A
#
# COMPACT_ATOMS: atom_id res chain seq x y z
N MET A 1 3.36 -19.16 6.89
CA MET A 1 2.96 -18.04 7.77
C MET A 1 1.70 -17.38 7.22
N ARG A 2 0.79 -16.92 8.08
CA ARG A 2 -0.43 -16.20 7.68
C ARG A 2 -0.46 -14.84 8.38
N PHE A 3 -0.66 -13.76 7.63
CA PHE A 3 -0.77 -12.40 8.17
C PHE A 3 -2.20 -11.88 8.01
N HIS A 4 -2.76 -11.33 9.07
CA HIS A 4 -4.08 -10.69 9.06
C HIS A 4 -3.92 -9.18 8.87
N LEU A 5 -4.12 -8.71 7.64
CA LEU A 5 -3.92 -7.29 7.27
C LEU A 5 -5.15 -6.41 7.49
N SER A 6 -6.33 -7.00 7.73
CA SER A 6 -7.59 -6.27 7.88
C SER A 6 -7.59 -5.19 8.96
N ARG A 7 -6.87 -5.39 10.06
CA ARG A 7 -6.71 -4.36 11.10
C ARG A 7 -5.86 -3.17 10.68
N PHE A 8 -4.91 -3.36 9.76
CA PHE A 8 -4.12 -2.26 9.21
C PHE A 8 -4.95 -1.43 8.24
N MET A 9 -5.73 -2.10 7.38
CA MET A 9 -6.62 -1.44 6.42
C MET A 9 -7.74 -0.64 7.10
N GLN A 10 -8.29 -1.12 8.22
CA GLN A 10 -9.34 -0.38 8.94
C GLN A 10 -8.84 0.90 9.64
N LYS A 11 -7.53 0.99 9.87
CA LYS A 11 -6.89 2.14 10.54
C LYS A 11 -6.34 3.16 9.55
N THR A 12 -6.47 2.94 8.24
CA THR A 12 -6.12 3.96 7.25
C THR A 12 -7.11 5.11 7.33
N ASP A 13 -6.61 6.31 7.10
CA ASP A 13 -7.40 7.54 7.05
C ASP A 13 -8.44 7.48 5.91
N ASN A 14 -9.30 8.51 5.81
CA ASN A 14 -10.31 8.57 4.76
C ASN A 14 -9.64 8.45 3.37
N PRO A 15 -10.02 7.47 2.53
CA PRO A 15 -9.28 7.16 1.30
C PRO A 15 -9.51 8.16 0.16
N GLU A 16 -10.52 9.02 0.28
CA GLU A 16 -10.87 10.06 -0.68
C GLU A 16 -10.09 11.34 -0.38
N GLU A 17 -8.96 11.53 -1.05
CA GLU A 17 -8.20 12.78 -1.01
C GLU A 17 -8.60 13.63 -2.23
N ALA A 18 -8.91 14.91 -1.98
CA ALA A 18 -9.21 15.87 -3.03
C ALA A 18 -7.93 16.23 -3.79
N ILE A 19 -7.92 15.97 -5.09
CA ILE A 19 -6.86 16.35 -6.01
C ILE A 19 -7.40 17.46 -6.91
N TYR A 20 -6.67 18.56 -7.00
CA TYR A 20 -7.03 19.70 -7.84
C TYR A 20 -6.16 19.72 -9.08
N TYR A 21 -6.78 19.89 -10.24
CA TYR A 21 -6.06 20.11 -11.49
C TYR A 21 -6.72 21.23 -12.31
N LEU A 22 -5.96 21.83 -13.22
CA LEU A 22 -6.48 22.81 -14.17
C LEU A 22 -6.97 22.09 -15.42
N ASN A 23 -8.23 22.30 -15.79
CA ASN A 23 -8.76 21.79 -17.05
C ASN A 23 -8.25 22.63 -18.25
N GLU A 24 -8.62 22.23 -19.46
CA GLU A 24 -8.19 22.90 -20.70
C GLU A 24 -8.71 24.34 -20.81
N GLU A 25 -9.74 24.70 -20.05
CA GLU A 25 -10.36 26.03 -20.00
C GLU A 25 -9.73 26.92 -18.90
N GLY A 26 -8.76 26.40 -18.14
CA GLY A 26 -8.08 27.11 -17.06
C GLY A 26 -8.87 27.16 -15.75
N GLU A 27 -9.91 26.34 -15.61
CA GLU A 27 -10.70 26.23 -14.39
C GLU A 27 -10.12 25.16 -13.45
N SER A 28 -10.21 25.43 -12.15
CA SER A 28 -9.81 24.47 -11.12
C SER A 28 -10.89 23.41 -10.96
N VAL A 29 -10.54 22.15 -11.25
CA VAL A 29 -11.42 20.99 -11.11
C VAL A 29 -10.93 20.12 -9.96
N GLU A 30 -11.86 19.67 -9.12
CA GLU A 30 -11.61 18.72 -8.03
C GLU A 30 -11.96 17.29 -8.50
N ILE A 31 -11.05 16.35 -8.24
CA ILE A 31 -11.28 14.91 -8.40
C ILE A 31 -10.93 14.18 -7.11
N TYR A 32 -11.61 13.07 -6.87
CA TYR A 32 -11.34 12.19 -5.73
C TYR A 32 -10.48 11.02 -6.19
N GLY A 33 -9.29 10.90 -5.62
CA GLY A 33 -8.38 9.79 -5.86
C GLY A 33 -8.34 8.83 -4.68
N ASP A 34 -8.23 7.53 -4.96
CA ASP A 34 -7.98 6.52 -3.93
C ASP A 34 -6.55 6.64 -3.38
N LYS A 35 -6.42 6.81 -2.07
CA LYS A 35 -5.13 6.78 -1.39
C LYS A 35 -4.60 5.35 -1.25
N ILE A 36 -3.49 5.06 -1.94
CA ILE A 36 -2.81 3.76 -1.89
C ILE A 36 -1.75 3.75 -0.78
N TYR A 37 -1.86 2.78 0.13
CA TYR A 37 -0.91 2.54 1.22
C TYR A 37 0.01 1.36 0.88
N TYR A 38 1.24 1.41 1.39
CA TYR A 38 2.25 0.36 1.18
C TYR A 38 2.74 -0.20 2.52
N LEU A 39 2.56 -1.50 2.73
CA LEU A 39 3.17 -2.24 3.83
C LEU A 39 4.37 -3.03 3.30
N ASN A 40 5.56 -2.75 3.83
CA ASN A 40 6.77 -3.51 3.50
C ASN A 40 7.05 -4.53 4.62
N ILE A 41 7.16 -5.79 4.26
CA ILE A 41 7.47 -6.90 5.16
C ILE A 41 8.88 -7.38 4.84
N LEU A 42 9.79 -7.23 5.80
CA LEU A 42 11.14 -7.80 5.75
C LEU A 42 11.18 -9.01 6.69
N MET A 43 11.50 -10.18 6.15
CA MET A 43 11.63 -11.42 6.91
C MET A 43 13.07 -11.92 6.82
N GLN A 44 13.68 -12.17 7.97
CA GLN A 44 14.92 -12.90 8.07
C GLN A 44 14.63 -14.38 8.32
N LEU A 45 15.19 -15.24 7.49
CA LEU A 45 15.16 -16.68 7.62
C LEU A 45 16.58 -17.12 7.96
N GLN A 46 16.77 -17.73 9.12
CA GLN A 46 18.07 -18.24 9.55
C GLN A 46 18.00 -19.76 9.72
N PHE A 47 18.94 -20.45 9.09
CA PHE A 47 19.15 -21.89 9.26
C PHE A 47 20.64 -22.16 9.36
N GLU A 48 21.08 -22.65 10.51
CA GLU A 48 22.51 -22.78 10.84
C GLU A 48 23.26 -21.45 10.61
N ASP A 49 24.32 -21.46 9.80
CA ASP A 49 25.13 -20.30 9.45
C ASP A 49 24.57 -19.51 8.24
N GLN A 50 23.46 -19.97 7.64
CA GLN A 50 22.85 -19.31 6.50
C GLN A 50 21.76 -18.34 6.94
N VAL A 51 21.87 -17.10 6.46
CA VAL A 51 20.85 -16.07 6.63
C VAL A 51 20.33 -15.66 5.25
N ASN A 52 19.01 -15.71 5.08
CA ASN A 52 18.32 -15.28 3.87
C ASN A 52 17.27 -14.22 4.23
N TYR A 53 17.12 -13.22 3.37
CA TYR A 53 16.11 -12.19 3.54
C TYR A 53 15.05 -12.31 2.45
N LYS A 54 13.80 -12.25 2.86
CA LYS A 54 12.65 -12.16 1.97
C LYS A 54 11.93 -10.84 2.19
N ARG A 55 11.67 -10.13 1.10
CA ARG A 55 11.04 -8.81 1.11
C ARG A 55 9.75 -8.88 0.34
N PHE A 56 8.68 -8.38 0.94
CA PHE A 56 7.38 -8.27 0.29
C PHE A 56 6.84 -6.85 0.44
N ARG A 57 6.16 -6.38 -0.60
CA ARG A 57 5.37 -5.15 -0.57
C ARG A 57 3.91 -5.48 -0.80
N VAL A 58 3.05 -5.03 0.11
CA VAL A 58 1.60 -5.10 -0.05
C VAL A 58 1.10 -3.69 -0.31
N SER A 59 0.47 -3.50 -1.47
CA SER A 59 -0.25 -2.28 -1.82
C SER A 59 -1.72 -2.47 -1.51
N PHE A 60 -2.35 -1.56 -0.76
CA PHE A 60 -3.74 -1.69 -0.33
C PHE A 60 -4.41 -0.32 -0.15
N THR A 61 -5.73 -0.32 -0.19
CA THR A 61 -6.59 0.80 0.23
C THR A 61 -7.44 0.35 1.42
N ARG A 62 -8.28 1.25 1.95
CA ARG A 62 -9.28 0.89 2.95
C ARG A 62 -10.24 -0.21 2.47
N ALA A 63 -10.50 -0.29 1.16
CA ALA A 63 -11.37 -1.29 0.56
C ALA A 63 -10.74 -2.69 0.46
N GLY A 64 -9.40 -2.78 0.45
CA GLY A 64 -8.73 -4.07 0.39
C GLY A 64 -7.32 -4.03 -0.19
N ILE A 65 -6.76 -5.22 -0.38
CA ILE A 65 -5.45 -5.42 -1.00
C ILE A 65 -5.56 -5.22 -2.51
N ILE A 66 -4.71 -4.36 -3.07
CA ILE A 66 -4.56 -4.15 -4.51
C ILE A 66 -3.54 -5.12 -5.08
N ARG A 67 -2.38 -5.26 -4.41
CA ARG A 67 -1.26 -6.05 -4.94
C ARG A 67 -0.35 -6.58 -3.84
N LEU A 68 0.24 -7.75 -4.09
CA LEU A 68 1.37 -8.30 -3.35
C LEU A 68 2.54 -8.50 -4.32
N GLU A 69 3.71 -8.00 -3.96
CA GLU A 69 4.94 -8.12 -4.75
C GLU A 69 6.06 -8.68 -3.87
N GLU A 70 6.79 -9.68 -4.36
CA GLU A 70 8.10 -10.06 -3.78
C GLU A 70 9.15 -9.10 -4.34
N LEU A 71 9.90 -8.45 -3.45
CA LEU A 71 10.98 -7.54 -3.82
C LEU A 71 12.30 -8.30 -3.83
N ALA A 72 13.10 -8.06 -4.86
CA ALA A 72 14.47 -8.55 -4.96
C ALA A 72 15.40 -7.91 -3.92
#